data_AF-A0A9D1H9Y6-F1
#
_entry.id   AF-A0A9D1H9Y6-F1
#
_cell.length_a   1.000
_cell.length_b   1.000
_cell.length_c   1.000
_cell.angle_alpha   90.00
_cell.angle_beta   90.00
_cell.angle_gamma   90.00
#
_symmetry.space_group_name_H-M   'P 1'
#
loop_
_entity.id
_entity.type
_entity.pdbx_description
1 polymer ?
#
loop_
_entity_poly.entity_id
_entity_poly.type
_entity_poly.pdbx_seq_one_letter_code
_entity_poly.pdbx_strand_id
1 'polypeptide(L)'
;MANLVKPFLLTALLALSGASYGQSLEIVLTQTEDEPGSLILTAIADSTGQMIRYDITAAQMDTTRILLEGLPKGRVKIYTFQDCNGNYHLDTDAEGTPTERCADARTELLSGKNTVQIPLRTIPRKKQE
;
A
#
# COMPACT_ATOMS: atom_id res chain seq x y z
N MET A 1 -52.97 -1.81 43.15
CA MET A 1 -52.43 -1.45 41.83
C MET A 1 -51.45 -0.30 41.99
N ALA A 2 -50.15 -0.55 41.83
CA ALA A 2 -49.11 0.44 41.49
C ALA A 2 -47.84 -0.36 41.14
N ASN A 3 -47.40 -0.28 39.89
CA ASN A 3 -46.41 -1.14 39.28
C ASN A 3 -44.98 -0.79 39.71
N LEU A 4 -44.22 -1.82 40.13
CA LEU A 4 -42.78 -1.75 40.36
C LEU A 4 -42.06 -1.73 38.99
N VAL A 5 -41.60 -0.56 38.57
CA VAL A 5 -40.82 -0.41 37.33
C VAL A 5 -39.41 -0.94 37.59
N LYS A 6 -39.07 -2.09 36.99
CA LYS A 6 -37.69 -2.62 36.99
C LYS A 6 -36.85 -1.83 36.00
N PRO A 7 -35.66 -1.31 36.37
CA PRO A 7 -34.76 -0.72 35.40
C PRO A 7 -34.11 -1.86 34.59
N PHE A 8 -34.42 -1.90 33.30
CA PHE A 8 -33.73 -2.75 32.33
C PHE A 8 -32.37 -2.09 32.05
N LEU A 9 -31.32 -2.53 32.74
CA LEU A 9 -29.94 -2.13 32.44
C LEU A 9 -29.54 -2.79 31.11
N LEU A 10 -29.67 -2.04 30.02
CA LEU A 10 -29.17 -2.44 28.71
C LEU A 10 -27.65 -2.22 28.68
N THR A 11 -26.88 -3.23 29.08
CA THR A 11 -25.42 -3.21 28.91
C THR A 11 -25.12 -3.49 27.44
N ALA A 12 -24.97 -2.44 26.63
CA ALA A 12 -24.43 -2.55 25.29
C ALA A 12 -22.95 -2.96 25.39
N LEU A 13 -22.69 -4.26 25.29
CA LEU A 13 -21.34 -4.80 25.17
C LEU A 13 -20.83 -4.41 23.78
N LEU A 14 -20.21 -3.23 23.65
CA LEU A 14 -19.37 -2.90 22.51
C LEU A 14 -18.19 -3.88 22.54
N ALA A 15 -18.33 -4.99 21.82
CA ALA A 15 -17.20 -5.81 21.44
C ALA A 15 -16.33 -4.94 20.53
N LEU A 16 -15.37 -4.23 21.12
CA LEU A 16 -14.19 -3.78 20.40
C LEU A 16 -13.52 -5.05 19.89
N SER A 17 -13.89 -5.45 18.67
CA SER A 17 -13.02 -6.29 17.87
C SER A 17 -11.75 -5.48 17.69
N GLY A 18 -10.77 -5.74 18.54
CA GLY A 18 -9.44 -5.18 18.45
C GLY A 18 -8.80 -5.70 17.17
N ALA A 19 -9.17 -5.12 16.03
CA ALA A 19 -8.29 -5.10 14.88
C ALA A 19 -7.04 -4.38 15.37
N SER A 20 -6.00 -5.16 15.70
CA SER A 20 -4.70 -4.64 16.07
C SER A 20 -4.07 -4.00 14.82
N TYR A 21 -4.54 -2.80 14.49
CA TYR A 21 -3.90 -1.86 13.58
C TYR A 21 -2.67 -1.32 14.30
N GLY A 22 -1.59 -2.10 14.28
CA GLY A 22 -0.35 -1.76 14.96
C GLY A 22 0.89 -2.25 14.22
N GLN A 23 0.70 -2.81 13.02
CA GLN A 23 1.81 -3.34 12.24
C GLN A 23 2.38 -2.22 11.39
N SER A 24 3.71 -2.14 11.36
CA SER A 24 4.39 -1.29 10.39
C SER A 24 4.97 -2.14 9.26
N LEU A 25 5.01 -1.55 8.08
CA LEU A 25 5.64 -2.09 6.89
C LEU A 25 6.61 -1.05 6.34
N GLU A 26 7.88 -1.41 6.32
CA GLU A 26 8.89 -0.71 5.52
C GLU A 26 8.97 -1.36 4.13
N ILE A 27 8.71 -0.59 3.09
CA ILE A 27 8.90 -0.98 1.70
C ILE A 27 10.20 -0.37 1.23
N VAL A 28 11.15 -1.22 0.86
CA VAL A 28 12.44 -0.83 0.29
C VAL A 28 12.38 -1.07 -1.21
N LEU A 29 12.10 0.00 -1.95
CA LEU A 29 12.10 -0.03 -3.40
C LEU A 29 13.53 0.12 -3.90
N THR A 30 13.97 -0.77 -4.78
CA THR A 30 15.29 -0.67 -5.41
C THR A 30 15.16 -0.42 -6.90
N GLN A 31 16.21 0.14 -7.52
CA GLN A 31 16.24 0.52 -8.94
C GLN A 31 15.29 1.69 -9.25
N THR A 32 15.12 2.57 -8.27
CA THR A 32 14.44 3.86 -8.44
C THR A 32 15.39 4.85 -9.10
N GLU A 33 14.85 5.72 -9.95
CA GLU A 33 15.63 6.82 -10.55
C GLU A 33 15.24 8.14 -9.91
N ASP A 34 16.20 9.02 -9.68
CA ASP A 34 15.95 10.39 -9.22
C ASP A 34 15.91 11.33 -10.42
N GLU A 35 14.79 11.31 -11.14
CA GLU A 35 14.48 12.34 -12.13
C GLU A 35 13.75 13.50 -11.44
N PRO A 36 14.02 14.76 -11.82
CA PRO A 36 13.37 15.91 -11.21
C PRO A 36 11.83 15.79 -11.23
N GLY A 37 11.22 15.77 -10.05
CA GLY A 37 9.77 15.66 -9.90
C GLY A 37 9.22 14.24 -9.93
N SER A 38 10.07 13.21 -10.00
CA SER A 38 9.62 11.82 -9.98
C SER A 38 9.08 11.39 -8.62
N LEU A 39 7.96 10.66 -8.66
CA LEU A 39 7.23 10.21 -7.48
C LEU A 39 7.09 8.71 -7.51
N ILE A 40 7.15 8.07 -6.34
CA ILE A 40 6.68 6.70 -6.18
C ILE A 40 5.26 6.72 -5.64
N LEU A 41 4.34 6.13 -6.39
CA LEU A 41 2.98 5.87 -5.95
C LEU A 41 2.89 4.41 -5.52
N THR A 42 2.42 4.17 -4.30
CA THR A 42 2.28 2.82 -3.74
C THR A 42 0.87 2.61 -3.22
N ALA A 43 0.25 1.50 -3.61
CA ALA A 43 -1.05 1.05 -3.13
C ALA A 43 -0.92 -0.33 -2.45
N ILE A 44 -1.63 -0.51 -1.34
CA ILE A 44 -1.72 -1.79 -0.64
C ILE A 44 -3.16 -2.26 -0.62
N ALA A 45 -3.34 -3.50 -1.06
CA ALA A 45 -4.60 -4.23 -0.98
C ALA A 45 -4.51 -5.34 0.06
N ASP A 46 -5.61 -5.61 0.75
CA ASP A 46 -5.73 -6.80 1.58
C ASP A 46 -5.99 -8.07 0.73
N SER A 47 -6.18 -9.21 1.41
CA SER A 47 -6.44 -10.49 0.74
C SER A 47 -7.76 -10.57 -0.05
N THR A 48 -8.70 -9.65 0.17
CA THR A 48 -9.95 -9.55 -0.59
C THR A 48 -9.80 -8.69 -1.86
N GLY A 49 -8.67 -8.00 -1.99
CA GLY A 49 -8.43 -7.02 -3.05
C GLY A 49 -8.90 -5.61 -2.69
N GLN A 50 -9.45 -5.39 -1.49
CA GLN A 50 -9.80 -4.05 -1.03
C GLN A 50 -8.53 -3.24 -0.79
N MET A 51 -8.47 -2.02 -1.34
CA MET A 51 -7.39 -1.09 -1.10
C MET A 51 -7.49 -0.54 0.32
N ILE A 52 -6.44 -0.71 1.10
CA ILE A 52 -6.37 -0.34 2.52
C ILE A 52 -5.38 0.79 2.79
N ARG A 53 -4.48 1.09 1.84
CA ARG A 53 -3.55 2.21 1.94
C ARG A 53 -3.05 2.68 0.57
N TYR A 54 -2.78 3.97 0.49
CA TYR A 54 -2.07 4.64 -0.58
C TYR A 54 -0.98 5.52 0.02
N ASP A 55 0.15 5.64 -0.66
CA ASP A 55 1.24 6.53 -0.31
C ASP A 55 1.88 7.12 -1.57
N ILE A 56 2.33 8.37 -1.47
CA ILE A 56 3.09 9.05 -2.51
C ILE A 56 4.36 9.58 -1.85
N THR A 57 5.50 9.10 -2.32
CA THR A 57 6.81 9.43 -1.77
C THR A 57 7.70 9.95 -2.90
N ALA A 58 8.49 10.99 -2.64
CA ALA A 58 9.49 11.45 -3.61
C ALA A 58 10.49 10.33 -3.90
N ALA A 59 10.77 10.06 -5.18
CA ALA A 59 11.75 9.05 -5.54
C ALA A 59 13.15 9.49 -5.08
N GLN A 60 13.96 8.52 -4.68
CA GLN A 60 15.38 8.70 -4.36
C GLN A 60 16.21 7.80 -5.27
N MET A 61 17.39 8.26 -5.65
CA MET A 61 18.27 7.49 -6.54
C MET A 61 18.61 6.15 -5.90
N ASP A 62 18.55 5.08 -6.70
CA ASP A 62 18.81 3.68 -6.38
C ASP A 62 17.85 3.03 -5.36
N THR A 63 17.48 3.73 -4.29
CA THR A 63 16.64 3.19 -3.22
C THR A 63 15.68 4.22 -2.63
N THR A 64 14.38 3.97 -2.76
CA THR A 64 13.32 4.70 -2.04
C THR A 64 12.78 3.86 -0.89
N ARG A 65 12.66 4.45 0.30
CA ARG A 65 12.07 3.78 1.48
C ARG A 65 10.74 4.41 1.84
N ILE A 66 9.72 3.58 2.04
CA ILE A 66 8.37 3.99 2.44
C ILE A 66 8.03 3.27 3.74
N LEU A 67 7.68 4.02 4.79
CA LEU A 67 7.24 3.46 6.07
C LEU A 67 5.74 3.70 6.25
N LEU A 68 4.99 2.61 6.36
CA LEU A 68 3.55 2.64 6.56
C LEU A 68 3.20 2.02 7.91
N GLU A 69 2.39 2.70 8.70
CA GLU A 69 1.99 2.27 10.04
C GLU A 69 0.49 2.02 10.15
N GLY A 70 0.09 1.24 11.16
CA GLY A 70 -1.32 0.95 11.43
C GLY A 70 -1.96 0.02 10.41
N LEU A 71 -1.17 -0.87 9.80
CA LEU A 71 -1.70 -1.87 8.86
C LEU A 71 -2.32 -3.06 9.62
N PRO A 72 -3.34 -3.73 9.04
CA PRO A 72 -3.89 -4.96 9.58
C PRO A 72 -2.89 -6.12 9.42
N LYS A 73 -2.97 -7.12 10.29
CA LYS A 73 -2.23 -8.37 10.13
C LYS A 73 -2.78 -9.17 8.94
N GLY A 74 -1.91 -9.99 8.35
CA GLY A 74 -2.28 -10.95 7.32
C GLY A 74 -1.71 -10.63 5.94
N ARG A 75 -2.16 -11.36 4.93
CA ARG A 75 -1.64 -11.24 3.56
C ARG A 75 -2.09 -9.94 2.90
N VAL A 76 -1.14 -9.26 2.30
CA VAL A 76 -1.36 -8.05 1.52
C VAL A 76 -0.70 -8.16 0.14
N LYS A 77 -1.24 -7.43 -0.82
CA LYS A 77 -0.62 -7.19 -2.13
C LYS A 77 -0.22 -5.73 -2.23
N ILE A 78 1.00 -5.50 -2.69
CA ILE A 78 1.61 -4.19 -2.85
C ILE A 78 1.72 -3.93 -4.35
N TYR A 79 1.30 -2.75 -4.78
CA TYR A 79 1.47 -2.26 -6.14
C TYR A 79 2.24 -0.96 -6.05
N THR A 80 3.25 -0.79 -6.88
CA THR A 80 4.06 0.42 -6.88
C THR A 80 4.49 0.77 -8.30
N PHE A 81 4.53 2.06 -8.60
CA PHE A 81 5.17 2.56 -9.81
C PHE A 81 5.84 3.91 -9.56
N GLN A 82 6.83 4.22 -10.40
CA GLN A 82 7.49 5.50 -10.44
C GLN A 82 6.86 6.35 -11.56
N ASP A 83 6.18 7.41 -11.17
CA ASP A 83 5.70 8.46 -12.07
C ASP A 83 6.89 9.36 -12.44
N CYS A 84 7.22 9.39 -13.73
CA CYS A 84 8.33 10.17 -14.27
C CYS A 84 7.86 11.46 -14.97
N ASN A 85 6.55 11.68 -15.12
CA ASN A 85 6.01 12.78 -15.93
C ASN A 85 5.05 13.71 -15.16
N GLY A 86 4.70 13.36 -13.91
CA GLY A 86 3.86 14.13 -13.01
C GLY A 86 2.36 13.99 -13.27
N ASN A 87 1.90 12.97 -13.99
CA ASN A 87 0.50 12.75 -14.28
C ASN A 87 -0.23 11.89 -13.23
N TYR A 88 0.49 11.31 -12.26
CA TYR A 88 -0.04 10.44 -11.19
C TYR A 88 -0.71 9.15 -11.67
N HIS A 89 -0.41 8.69 -12.89
CA HIS A 89 -0.93 7.47 -13.49
C HIS A 89 0.23 6.60 -13.96
N LEU A 90 0.05 5.27 -13.91
CA LEU A 90 0.98 4.36 -14.54
C LEU A 90 0.77 4.44 -16.06
N ASP A 91 1.74 5.02 -16.77
CA ASP A 91 1.68 5.07 -18.22
C ASP A 91 1.76 3.68 -18.84
N THR A 92 1.01 3.47 -19.91
CA THR A 92 0.98 2.21 -20.67
C THR A 92 1.05 2.49 -22.17
N ASP A 93 1.58 1.53 -22.94
CA ASP A 93 1.49 1.54 -24.40
C ASP A 93 0.09 1.14 -24.89
N ALA A 94 -0.10 1.09 -26.22
CA ALA A 94 -1.39 0.75 -26.83
C ALA A 94 -1.87 -0.68 -26.49
N GLU A 95 -0.95 -1.56 -26.11
CA GLU A 95 -1.19 -2.93 -25.69
C GLU A 95 -1.46 -3.05 -24.18
N GLY A 96 -1.39 -1.94 -23.43
CA GLY A 96 -1.56 -1.92 -21.98
C GLY A 96 -0.32 -2.34 -21.20
N THR A 97 0.83 -2.44 -21.85
CA THR A 97 2.11 -2.75 -21.20
C THR A 97 2.63 -1.50 -20.49
N PRO A 98 3.00 -1.56 -19.20
CA PRO A 98 3.51 -0.37 -18.52
C PRO A 98 4.78 0.15 -19.19
N THR A 99 4.86 1.47 -19.35
CA THR A 99 6.03 2.16 -19.92
C THR A 99 6.89 2.84 -18.87
N GLU A 100 6.40 2.92 -17.64
CA GLU A 100 7.15 3.37 -16.47
C GLU A 100 7.57 2.19 -15.59
N ARG A 101 8.50 2.47 -14.66
CA ARG A 101 8.98 1.46 -13.73
C ARG A 101 7.87 1.08 -12.76
N CYS A 102 7.51 -0.19 -12.71
CA CYS A 102 6.49 -0.70 -11.80
C CYS A 102 6.85 -2.07 -11.24
N ALA A 103 6.20 -2.43 -10.13
CA ALA A 103 6.25 -3.75 -9.57
C ALA A 103 4.96 -4.08 -8.79
N ASP A 104 4.64 -5.37 -8.70
CA ASP A 104 3.73 -5.90 -7.69
C ASP A 104 4.45 -6.92 -6.80
N ALA A 105 4.08 -6.96 -5.53
CA ALA A 105 4.60 -7.90 -4.55
C ALA A 105 3.48 -8.40 -3.64
N ARG A 106 3.71 -9.54 -2.98
CA ARG A 106 2.82 -10.07 -1.94
C ARG A 106 3.65 -10.36 -0.70
N THR A 107 3.12 -10.05 0.47
CA THR A 107 3.77 -10.34 1.75
C THR A 107 2.71 -10.62 2.82
N GLU A 108 3.13 -11.24 3.92
CA GLU A 108 2.30 -11.46 5.10
C GLU A 108 2.75 -10.53 6.22
N LEU A 109 1.85 -9.66 6.68
CA LEU A 109 2.11 -8.73 7.77
C LEU A 109 1.93 -9.43 9.11
N LEU A 110 3.04 -9.61 9.81
CA LEU A 110 3.12 -10.15 11.16
C LEU A 110 2.96 -9.03 12.20
N SER A 111 2.90 -9.44 13.47
CA SER A 111 2.88 -8.50 14.59
C SER A 111 4.19 -7.69 14.65
N GLY A 112 4.11 -6.38 14.86
CA GLY A 112 5.25 -5.47 14.96
C GLY A 112 5.71 -4.93 13.61
N LYS A 113 7.04 -4.90 13.43
CA LYS A 113 7.70 -4.32 12.26
C LYS A 113 7.89 -5.38 11.18
N ASN A 114 7.55 -5.02 9.94
CA ASN A 114 7.74 -5.84 8.76
C ASN A 114 8.56 -5.04 7.75
N THR A 115 9.34 -5.74 6.93
CA THR A 115 10.10 -5.13 5.83
C THR A 115 9.96 -5.98 4.58
N VAL A 116 9.80 -5.34 3.42
CA VAL A 116 9.80 -6.00 2.12
C VAL A 116 10.68 -5.22 1.15
N GLN A 117 11.53 -5.93 0.43
CA GLN A 117 12.34 -5.35 -0.64
C GLN A 117 11.69 -5.66 -1.99
N ILE A 118 11.49 -4.64 -2.81
CA ILE A 118 10.82 -4.75 -4.12
C ILE A 118 11.68 -4.06 -5.18
N PRO A 119 12.29 -4.80 -6.12
CA PRO A 119 12.95 -4.19 -7.26
C PRO A 119 11.92 -3.68 -8.26
N LEU A 120 11.99 -2.40 -8.59
CA LEU A 120 11.23 -1.82 -9.69
C LEU A 120 11.83 -2.28 -11.01
N ARG A 121 10.99 -2.71 -11.94
CA ARG A 121 11.44 -3.20 -13.24
C ARG A 121 11.20 -2.14 -14.29
N THR A 122 12.25 -1.78 -15.03
CA THR A 122 12.09 -1.08 -16.30
C THR A 122 11.50 -2.06 -17.31
N ILE A 123 10.32 -1.74 -17.82
CA ILE A 123 9.75 -2.48 -18.94
C ILE A 123 10.28 -1.83 -20.22
N PRO A 124 11.04 -2.54 -21.05
CA PRO A 124 11.70 -1.93 -22.19
C PRO A 124 10.67 -1.36 -23.16
N ARG A 125 10.75 -0.05 -23.42
CA ARG A 125 10.09 0.60 -24.56
C ARG A 125 10.48 -0.18 -25.81
N LYS A 126 9.52 -0.72 -26.56
CA LYS A 126 9.79 -0.96 -27.99
C LYS A 126 10.14 0.42 -28.56
N LYS A 127 11.34 0.57 -29.12
CA LYS A 127 11.63 1.72 -29.99
C LYS A 127 10.55 1.71 -31.06
N GLN A 128 9.70 2.74 -31.07
CA GLN A 128 8.95 3.07 -32.27
C GLN A 128 10.01 3.53 -33.27
N GLU A 129 10.25 2.72 -34.30
CA GLU A 129 11.02 3.10 -35.50
C GLU A 129 10.23 4.09 -36.35
#